data_AF-A0A9E2C2R3-F1
#
_entry.id   AF-A0A9E2C2R3-F1
#
_cell.length_a   1.000
_cell.length_b   1.000
_cell.length_c   1.000
_cell.angle_alpha   90.00
_cell.angle_beta   90.00
_cell.angle_gamma   90.00
#
_symmetry.space_group_name_H-M   'P 1'
#
loop_
_entity.id
_entity.type
_entity.pdbx_description
1 polymer ?
#
loop_
_entity_poly.entity_id
_entity_poly.type
_entity_poly.pdbx_seq_one_letter_code
_entity_poly.pdbx_strand_id
1 'polypeptide(L)'
;MRTLIILLTLPSLLIAQDFEFQFEPEGIPVEVYGWQLHSPFSGGAYESVPAVADIDADGDQDFFVGGFWGRLQLYKNSGSQSYPSFQLESLFFDSIQVNAYSNPCFRDLDADGDLDLVIGDGYDHVLFYRNSGTAQSPDFVLENDDLVPYPPSNYGPELVDIDADGDYDLFCGFNQITFYRNDGTPSEFNFTLVTDYFEGIEVDERASTDFCDIDADGD
;
A
#
# COMPACT_ATOMS: atom_id res chain seq x y z
N MET A 1 53.49 -25.66 60.90
CA MET A 1 52.71 -24.81 59.98
C MET A 1 52.58 -25.55 58.66
N ARG A 2 51.39 -25.98 58.27
CA ARG A 2 51.12 -26.58 56.95
C ARG A 2 50.35 -25.55 56.13
N THR A 3 50.94 -25.09 55.04
CA THR A 3 50.33 -24.11 54.13
C THR A 3 49.44 -24.85 53.15
N LEU A 4 48.15 -24.49 53.11
CA LEU A 4 47.17 -25.00 52.17
C LEU A 4 47.19 -24.11 50.92
N ILE A 5 47.47 -24.68 49.74
CA ILE A 5 47.35 -23.99 48.45
C ILE A 5 46.01 -24.42 47.85
N ILE A 6 45.10 -23.46 47.69
CA ILE A 6 43.82 -23.67 47.00
C ILE A 6 44.01 -23.21 45.55
N LEU A 7 43.95 -24.16 44.61
CA LEU A 7 43.93 -23.87 43.19
C LEU A 7 42.48 -23.53 42.79
N LEU A 8 42.22 -22.28 42.44
CA LEU A 8 40.94 -21.84 41.89
C LEU A 8 40.96 -22.03 40.37
N THR A 9 40.19 -22.98 39.87
CA THR A 9 39.89 -23.10 38.43
C THR A 9 38.76 -22.14 38.09
N LEU A 10 39.05 -21.10 37.32
CA LEU A 10 38.01 -20.24 36.74
C LEU A 10 37.28 -21.01 35.63
N PRO A 11 35.93 -21.04 35.61
CA PRO A 11 35.20 -21.59 34.48
C PRO A 11 35.38 -20.65 33.28
N SER A 12 35.86 -21.19 32.15
CA SER A 12 35.85 -20.49 30.88
C SER A 12 34.41 -20.32 30.43
N LEU A 13 33.91 -19.08 30.46
CA LEU A 13 32.61 -18.70 29.93
C LEU A 13 32.70 -18.74 28.39
N LEU A 14 32.04 -19.70 27.76
CA LEU A 14 31.87 -19.73 26.31
C LEU A 14 30.76 -18.72 25.98
N ILE A 15 31.12 -17.56 25.42
CA ILE A 15 30.14 -16.61 24.91
C ILE A 15 29.76 -17.11 23.51
N ALA A 16 28.49 -17.44 23.30
CA ALA A 16 27.96 -17.67 21.96
C ALA A 16 28.08 -16.34 21.19
N GLN A 17 28.69 -16.37 20.01
CA GLN A 17 28.68 -15.21 19.13
C GLN A 17 27.25 -15.05 18.64
N ASP A 18 26.58 -13.97 19.05
CA ASP A 18 25.30 -13.58 18.47
C ASP A 18 25.56 -13.36 16.97
N PHE A 19 24.95 -14.21 16.14
CA PHE A 19 24.96 -14.02 14.70
C PHE A 19 23.84 -13.04 14.39
N GLU A 20 24.20 -11.79 14.15
CA GLU A 20 23.28 -10.80 13.64
C GLU A 20 23.23 -10.93 12.12
N PHE A 21 22.09 -11.33 11.58
CA PHE A 21 21.86 -11.28 10.14
C PHE A 21 21.75 -9.81 9.74
N GLN A 22 22.74 -9.31 9.02
CA GLN A 22 22.69 -7.99 8.39
C GLN A 22 22.27 -8.15 6.93
N PHE A 23 21.09 -7.64 6.59
CA PHE A 23 20.62 -7.56 5.21
C PHE A 23 21.26 -6.33 4.55
N GLU A 24 22.18 -6.56 3.60
CA GLU A 24 22.80 -5.51 2.80
C GLU A 24 22.24 -5.56 1.36
N PRO A 25 21.05 -4.98 1.10
CA PRO A 25 20.39 -5.08 -0.22
C PRO A 25 21.21 -4.46 -1.36
N GLU A 26 22.09 -3.53 -1.05
CA GLU A 26 22.96 -2.84 -2.01
C GLU A 26 24.34 -3.52 -2.19
N GLY A 27 24.72 -4.42 -1.27
CA GLY A 27 26.08 -4.97 -1.19
C GLY A 27 26.39 -6.03 -2.25
N ILE A 28 25.36 -6.61 -2.88
CA ILE A 28 25.50 -7.66 -3.88
C ILE A 28 24.73 -7.25 -5.14
N PRO A 29 25.42 -6.75 -6.20
CA PRO A 29 24.76 -6.43 -7.45
C PRO A 29 24.23 -7.73 -8.08
N VAL A 30 22.98 -7.68 -8.54
CA VAL A 30 22.37 -8.77 -9.30
C VAL A 30 22.12 -8.28 -10.71
N GLU A 31 22.67 -9.02 -11.67
CA GLU A 31 22.54 -8.71 -13.09
C GLU A 31 21.68 -9.73 -13.81
N VAL A 32 20.72 -9.26 -14.60
CA VAL A 32 19.88 -10.09 -15.47
C VAL A 32 20.05 -9.59 -16.90
N TYR A 33 20.62 -10.42 -17.76
CA TYR A 33 20.93 -10.08 -19.16
C TYR A 33 21.74 -8.78 -19.33
N GLY A 34 22.65 -8.49 -18.40
CA GLY A 34 23.49 -7.29 -18.42
C GLY A 34 22.85 -6.04 -17.82
N TRP A 35 21.65 -6.16 -17.25
CA TRP A 35 21.01 -5.10 -16.45
C TRP A 35 21.24 -5.35 -14.97
N GLN A 36 21.88 -4.41 -14.29
CA GLN A 36 21.95 -4.40 -12.83
C GLN A 36 20.57 -3.99 -12.28
N LEU A 37 19.97 -4.89 -11.51
CA LEU A 37 18.74 -4.60 -10.81
C LEU A 37 19.03 -3.69 -9.62
N HIS A 38 18.22 -2.63 -9.44
CA HIS A 38 18.38 -1.66 -8.36
C HIS A 38 17.95 -2.25 -7.00
N SER A 39 16.88 -3.05 -6.99
CA SER A 39 16.34 -3.72 -5.80
C SER A 39 16.10 -5.21 -6.07
N PRO A 40 17.16 -6.00 -6.33
CA PRO A 40 16.99 -7.38 -6.82
C PRO A 40 16.36 -8.34 -5.81
N PHE A 41 16.38 -7.97 -4.54
CA PHE A 41 15.86 -8.77 -3.44
C PHE A 41 14.53 -8.23 -2.88
N SER A 42 13.97 -7.19 -3.49
CA SER A 42 12.65 -6.67 -3.12
C SER A 42 11.47 -7.48 -3.68
N GLY A 43 11.77 -8.55 -4.43
CA GLY A 43 10.79 -9.47 -5.01
C GLY A 43 9.80 -10.06 -3.99
N GLY A 44 8.75 -10.69 -4.50
CA GLY A 44 7.63 -11.17 -3.69
C GLY A 44 6.31 -10.45 -3.99
N ALA A 45 6.29 -9.53 -4.96
CA ALA A 45 5.05 -9.00 -5.54
C ALA A 45 4.45 -10.02 -6.52
N TYR A 46 4.02 -11.18 -6.01
CA TYR A 46 3.19 -12.10 -6.77
C TYR A 46 1.84 -11.40 -6.97
N GLU A 47 1.40 -11.27 -8.22
CA GLU A 47 0.24 -10.44 -8.59
C GLU A 47 0.40 -9.00 -8.12
N SER A 48 1.49 -8.36 -8.56
CA SER A 48 1.82 -6.99 -8.20
C SER A 48 0.74 -6.00 -8.62
N VAL A 49 0.35 -5.13 -7.68
CA VAL A 49 -0.59 -4.02 -7.91
C VAL A 49 0.16 -2.71 -7.67
N PRO A 50 0.69 -2.07 -8.72
CA PRO A 50 1.38 -0.80 -8.57
C PRO A 50 0.40 0.34 -8.30
N ALA A 51 0.79 1.28 -7.44
CA ALA A 51 0.11 2.56 -7.23
C ALA A 51 1.14 3.68 -7.09
N VAL A 52 0.71 4.92 -7.33
CA VAL A 52 1.55 6.12 -7.17
C VAL A 52 0.81 7.18 -6.37
N ALA A 53 1.54 7.86 -5.49
CA ALA A 53 1.02 8.95 -4.68
C ALA A 53 2.16 9.84 -4.20
N ASP A 54 1.95 11.14 -4.07
CA ASP A 54 2.85 12.05 -3.35
C ASP A 54 2.52 11.95 -1.85
N ILE A 55 3.05 10.92 -1.19
CA ILE A 55 2.56 10.49 0.14
C ILE A 55 3.07 11.39 1.28
N ASP A 56 4.14 12.15 1.05
CA ASP A 56 4.70 13.10 2.02
C ASP A 56 4.66 14.56 1.51
N ALA A 57 3.87 14.82 0.47
CA ALA A 57 3.60 16.15 -0.08
C ALA A 57 4.89 16.94 -0.40
N ASP A 58 5.92 16.26 -0.90
CA ASP A 58 7.20 16.86 -1.29
C ASP A 58 7.20 17.34 -2.75
N GLY A 59 6.12 17.08 -3.49
CA GLY A 59 5.90 17.47 -4.86
C GLY A 59 6.40 16.44 -5.87
N ASP A 60 6.81 15.26 -5.44
CA ASP A 60 7.11 14.13 -6.30
C ASP A 60 6.27 12.89 -5.97
N GLN A 61 6.15 11.98 -6.93
CA GLN A 61 5.32 10.79 -6.76
C GLN A 61 6.17 9.65 -6.23
N ASP A 62 5.71 9.04 -5.14
CA ASP A 62 6.22 7.80 -4.60
C ASP A 62 5.53 6.59 -5.23
N PHE A 63 6.19 5.44 -5.15
CA PHE A 63 5.73 4.22 -5.79
C PHE A 63 5.40 3.15 -4.76
N PHE A 64 4.16 2.67 -4.82
CA PHE A 64 3.65 1.62 -3.95
C PHE A 64 3.45 0.34 -4.75
N VAL A 65 3.70 -0.80 -4.10
CA VAL A 65 3.46 -2.12 -4.68
C VAL A 65 2.69 -2.98 -3.70
N GLY A 66 1.42 -3.17 -4.00
CA GLY A 66 0.59 -4.21 -3.41
C GLY A 66 0.80 -5.57 -4.07
N GLY A 67 0.11 -6.59 -3.57
CA GLY A 67 0.05 -7.90 -4.21
C GLY A 67 -0.50 -9.02 -3.33
N PHE A 68 -0.42 -10.25 -3.82
CA PHE A 68 -1.08 -11.43 -3.27
C PHE A 68 -0.85 -11.67 -1.78
N TRP A 69 0.36 -11.38 -1.26
CA TRP A 69 0.69 -11.63 0.14
C TRP A 69 0.17 -10.57 1.11
N GLY A 70 -0.64 -9.62 0.62
CA GLY A 70 -1.27 -8.57 1.43
C GLY A 70 -0.29 -7.53 1.95
N ARG A 71 0.94 -7.49 1.42
CA ARG A 71 1.96 -6.50 1.78
C ARG A 71 1.77 -5.25 0.94
N LEU A 72 1.96 -4.09 1.55
CA LEU A 72 2.09 -2.84 0.83
C LEU A 72 3.55 -2.39 0.91
N GLN A 73 4.27 -2.45 -0.21
CA GLN A 73 5.66 -1.99 -0.27
C GLN A 73 5.68 -0.51 -0.68
N LEU A 74 6.58 0.26 -0.08
CA LEU A 74 6.86 1.65 -0.47
C LEU A 74 8.28 1.74 -1.05
N TYR A 75 8.35 2.31 -2.25
CA TYR A 75 9.57 2.80 -2.85
C TYR A 75 9.49 4.32 -2.89
N LYS A 76 10.18 4.97 -1.95
CA LYS A 76 10.27 6.42 -1.88
C LYS A 76 11.03 6.93 -3.10
N ASN A 77 10.51 7.96 -3.74
CA ASN A 77 11.20 8.67 -4.78
C ASN A 77 12.18 9.65 -4.13
N SER A 78 13.47 9.36 -4.28
CA SER A 78 14.57 10.20 -3.80
C SER A 78 15.06 11.21 -4.86
N GLY A 79 14.36 11.24 -6.01
CA GLY A 79 14.74 12.00 -7.18
C GLY A 79 13.97 13.31 -7.30
N SER A 80 13.24 13.45 -8.40
CA SER A 80 12.32 14.57 -8.64
C SER A 80 11.20 14.09 -9.53
N GLN A 81 10.10 14.84 -9.58
CA GLN A 81 8.96 14.54 -10.44
C GLN A 81 9.34 14.27 -11.92
N SER A 82 10.35 14.96 -12.47
CA SER A 82 10.79 14.77 -13.87
C SER A 82 11.84 13.68 -14.05
N TYR A 83 12.53 13.30 -12.98
CA TYR A 83 13.62 12.32 -12.98
C TYR A 83 13.52 11.47 -11.71
N PRO A 84 12.54 10.56 -11.65
CA PRO A 84 12.31 9.78 -10.44
C PRO A 84 13.45 8.80 -10.17
N SER A 85 13.73 8.57 -8.89
CA SER A 85 14.76 7.66 -8.39
C SER A 85 14.20 6.88 -7.21
N PHE A 86 13.54 5.76 -7.50
CA PHE A 86 12.85 4.95 -6.51
C PHE A 86 13.80 4.05 -5.72
N GLN A 87 13.71 4.13 -4.40
CA GLN A 87 14.45 3.27 -3.47
C GLN A 87 13.47 2.60 -2.52
N LEU A 88 13.64 1.29 -2.29
CA LEU A 88 12.82 0.57 -1.32
C LEU A 88 13.00 1.18 0.07
N GLU A 89 11.93 1.75 0.62
CA GLU A 89 11.92 2.30 1.97
C GLU A 89 11.33 1.30 2.95
N SER A 90 10.20 0.68 2.59
CA SER A 90 9.53 -0.30 3.45
C SER A 90 8.91 -1.45 2.67
N LEU A 91 9.00 -2.66 3.22
CA LEU A 91 8.27 -3.84 2.73
C LEU A 91 6.85 -3.94 3.29
N PHE A 92 6.55 -3.17 4.34
CA PHE A 92 5.28 -3.10 5.06
C PHE A 92 5.06 -1.63 5.41
N PHE A 93 4.61 -0.85 4.43
CA PHE A 93 4.30 0.56 4.60
C PHE A 93 3.35 0.74 5.79
N ASP A 94 3.78 1.57 6.74
CA ASP A 94 3.09 1.85 8.00
C ASP A 94 2.56 0.62 8.77
N SER A 95 3.27 -0.51 8.67
CA SER A 95 2.83 -1.81 9.23
C SER A 95 1.48 -2.31 8.68
N ILE A 96 0.99 -1.74 7.58
CA ILE A 96 -0.24 -2.14 6.92
C ILE A 96 -0.01 -3.50 6.25
N GLN A 97 -0.84 -4.45 6.67
CA GLN A 97 -0.91 -5.77 6.07
C GLN A 97 -2.36 -6.21 6.03
N VAL A 98 -2.85 -6.47 4.83
CA VAL A 98 -4.18 -7.02 4.59
C VAL A 98 -4.12 -8.54 4.44
N ASN A 99 -5.28 -9.19 4.34
CA ASN A 99 -5.37 -10.66 4.32
C ASN A 99 -4.67 -11.28 3.09
N ALA A 100 -4.96 -10.77 1.90
CA ALA A 100 -4.26 -11.06 0.66
C ALA A 100 -4.46 -9.90 -0.32
N TYR A 101 -3.88 -9.98 -1.52
CA TYR A 101 -4.19 -9.09 -2.64
C TYR A 101 -4.33 -7.62 -2.23
N SER A 102 -3.28 -7.03 -1.66
CA SER A 102 -3.28 -5.59 -1.35
C SER A 102 -3.45 -4.80 -2.64
N ASN A 103 -4.56 -4.10 -2.77
CA ASN A 103 -4.85 -3.20 -3.89
C ASN A 103 -5.07 -1.79 -3.35
N PRO A 104 -4.00 -0.99 -3.23
CA PRO A 104 -4.07 0.34 -2.62
C PRO A 104 -4.63 1.40 -3.58
N CYS A 105 -5.47 2.28 -3.06
CA CYS A 105 -5.93 3.52 -3.69
C CYS A 105 -5.72 4.66 -2.70
N PHE A 106 -4.94 5.68 -3.11
CA PHE A 106 -4.65 6.85 -2.29
C PHE A 106 -5.45 8.07 -2.77
N ARG A 107 -6.25 8.64 -1.87
CA ARG A 107 -7.06 9.85 -2.11
C ARG A 107 -7.34 10.54 -0.78
N ASP A 108 -7.50 11.86 -0.83
CA ASP A 108 -8.03 12.67 0.27
C ASP A 108 -9.54 12.45 0.39
N LEU A 109 -9.94 11.35 1.04
CA LEU A 109 -11.33 10.91 1.06
C LEU A 109 -12.18 11.79 1.99
N ASP A 110 -11.60 12.25 3.11
CA ASP A 110 -12.30 13.07 4.08
C ASP A 110 -12.17 14.60 3.87
N ALA A 111 -11.47 15.01 2.80
CA ALA A 111 -11.27 16.38 2.36
C ALA A 111 -10.55 17.27 3.39
N ASP A 112 -9.61 16.69 4.15
CA ASP A 112 -8.79 17.41 5.12
C ASP A 112 -7.45 17.91 4.56
N GLY A 113 -7.13 17.52 3.32
CA GLY A 113 -5.96 17.97 2.58
C GLY A 113 -4.76 17.03 2.68
N ASP A 114 -4.93 15.83 3.23
CA ASP A 114 -3.93 14.77 3.16
C ASP A 114 -4.47 13.47 2.55
N LEU A 115 -3.58 12.55 2.16
CA LEU A 115 -3.98 11.34 1.46
C LEU A 115 -4.34 10.24 2.45
N ASP A 116 -5.57 9.74 2.33
CA ASP A 116 -6.01 8.50 2.95
C ASP A 116 -5.71 7.28 2.06
N LEU A 117 -5.91 6.08 2.62
CA LEU A 117 -5.75 4.81 1.92
C LEU A 117 -7.04 4.00 1.98
N VAL A 118 -7.61 3.74 0.82
CA VAL A 118 -8.61 2.69 0.61
C VAL A 118 -7.92 1.47 0.00
N ILE A 119 -8.08 0.30 0.61
CA ILE A 119 -7.36 -0.90 0.19
C ILE A 119 -8.25 -2.15 0.16
N GLY A 120 -8.26 -2.85 -0.97
CA GLY A 120 -8.89 -4.16 -1.07
C GLY A 120 -8.02 -5.26 -0.47
N ASP A 121 -8.64 -6.28 0.16
CA ASP A 121 -7.93 -7.42 0.80
C ASP A 121 -8.10 -8.78 0.10
N GLY A 122 -8.81 -8.80 -1.03
CA GLY A 122 -9.10 -10.00 -1.81
C GLY A 122 -10.04 -11.02 -1.18
N TYR A 123 -10.62 -10.74 0.00
CA TYR A 123 -11.52 -11.63 0.74
C TYR A 123 -12.80 -10.92 1.18
N ASP A 124 -13.42 -10.21 0.25
CA ASP A 124 -14.68 -9.52 0.53
C ASP A 124 -14.59 -8.41 1.57
N HIS A 125 -13.46 -7.70 1.64
CA HIS A 125 -13.35 -6.45 2.38
C HIS A 125 -12.67 -5.35 1.55
N VAL A 126 -13.16 -4.14 1.75
CA VAL A 126 -12.50 -2.88 1.39
C VAL A 126 -12.24 -2.15 2.70
N LEU A 127 -10.97 -1.93 3.01
CA LEU A 127 -10.55 -1.29 4.25
C LEU A 127 -10.25 0.18 3.99
N PHE A 128 -10.58 1.02 4.96
CA PHE A 128 -10.24 2.44 4.99
C PHE A 128 -9.28 2.72 6.14
N TYR A 129 -8.12 3.22 5.79
CA TYR A 129 -7.14 3.78 6.71
C TYR A 129 -7.16 5.29 6.56
N ARG A 130 -7.60 6.00 7.61
CA ARG A 130 -7.48 7.45 7.68
C ARG A 130 -6.03 7.80 7.97
N ASN A 131 -5.47 8.76 7.26
CA ASN A 131 -4.25 9.40 7.70
C ASN A 131 -4.57 10.36 8.86
N SER A 132 -4.23 9.93 10.08
CA SER A 132 -4.43 10.73 11.30
C SER A 132 -3.29 11.72 11.57
N GLY A 133 -2.31 11.77 10.66
CA GLY A 133 -1.11 12.58 10.74
C GLY A 133 -1.26 13.92 10.05
N THR A 134 -0.43 14.14 9.04
CA THR A 134 -0.48 15.30 8.14
C THR A 134 -0.01 14.87 6.76
N ALA A 135 -0.28 15.67 5.73
CA ALA A 135 0.24 15.44 4.38
C ALA A 135 1.77 15.24 4.30
N GLN A 136 2.57 15.83 5.20
CA GLN A 136 4.04 15.69 5.21
C GLN A 136 4.58 14.61 6.14
N SER A 137 3.71 14.02 6.95
CA SER A 137 4.08 13.02 7.95
C SER A 137 2.86 12.14 8.19
N PRO A 138 2.55 11.24 7.25
CA PRO A 138 1.37 10.40 7.34
C PRO A 138 1.44 9.44 8.53
N ASP A 139 0.29 9.14 9.11
CA ASP A 139 0.08 8.17 10.20
C ASP A 139 -1.25 7.45 9.95
N PHE A 140 -1.21 6.32 9.25
CA PHE A 140 -2.39 5.59 8.79
C PHE A 140 -2.98 4.74 9.91
N VAL A 141 -4.22 5.06 10.27
CA VAL A 141 -4.99 4.36 11.28
C VAL A 141 -6.17 3.67 10.62
N LEU A 142 -6.31 2.36 10.83
CA LEU A 142 -7.49 1.62 10.36
C LEU A 142 -8.74 2.18 11.04
N GLU A 143 -9.64 2.75 10.25
CA GLU A 143 -10.88 3.33 10.73
C GLU A 143 -12.08 2.43 10.45
N ASN A 144 -12.10 1.81 9.26
CA ASN A 144 -13.17 0.90 8.87
C ASN A 144 -12.58 -0.30 8.11
N ASP A 145 -12.93 -1.52 8.52
CA ASP A 145 -12.51 -2.76 7.86
C ASP A 145 -13.57 -3.34 6.92
N ASP A 146 -14.72 -2.68 6.78
CA ASP A 146 -15.85 -3.04 5.91
C ASP A 146 -16.49 -1.76 5.33
N LEU A 147 -15.72 -1.02 4.52
CA LEU A 147 -16.09 0.30 4.02
C LEU A 147 -17.39 0.30 3.20
N VAL A 148 -17.64 -0.78 2.45
CA VAL A 148 -18.79 -0.90 1.55
C VAL A 148 -19.52 -2.23 1.74
N PRO A 149 -20.85 -2.26 1.58
CA PRO A 149 -21.61 -3.49 1.69
C PRO A 149 -21.44 -4.39 0.46
N TYR A 150 -21.31 -5.70 0.67
CA TYR A 150 -21.23 -6.71 -0.41
C TYR A 150 -20.12 -6.45 -1.44
N PRO A 151 -18.88 -6.24 -1.00
CA PRO A 151 -17.79 -6.01 -1.94
C PRO A 151 -17.66 -7.26 -2.89
N PRO A 152 -17.42 -7.13 -4.23
CA PRO A 152 -16.99 -8.22 -5.17
C PRO A 152 -15.52 -8.75 -5.09
N SER A 153 -15.26 -9.99 -4.66
CA SER A 153 -13.91 -10.51 -4.34
C SER A 153 -12.72 -10.01 -5.21
N ASN A 154 -11.57 -9.64 -4.62
CA ASN A 154 -10.32 -9.27 -5.32
C ASN A 154 -10.37 -7.96 -6.14
N TYR A 155 -10.39 -6.86 -5.39
CA TYR A 155 -10.77 -5.50 -5.78
C TYR A 155 -9.58 -4.63 -6.11
N GLY A 156 -9.62 -3.93 -7.23
CA GLY A 156 -8.97 -2.61 -7.33
C GLY A 156 -9.99 -1.53 -6.94
N PRO A 157 -10.01 -1.04 -5.67
CA PRO A 157 -10.80 0.13 -5.35
C PRO A 157 -10.26 1.32 -6.12
N GLU A 158 -11.14 2.18 -6.63
CA GLU A 158 -10.79 3.45 -7.25
C GLU A 158 -11.83 4.49 -6.89
N LEU A 159 -11.36 5.67 -6.48
CA LEU A 159 -12.19 6.76 -5.98
C LEU A 159 -12.22 7.93 -6.99
N VAL A 160 -13.41 8.34 -7.39
CA VAL A 160 -13.65 9.39 -8.40
C VAL A 160 -14.97 10.12 -8.11
N ASP A 161 -15.00 11.44 -8.28
CA ASP A 161 -16.23 12.25 -8.19
C ASP A 161 -16.98 12.18 -9.53
N ILE A 162 -17.69 11.07 -9.79
CA ILE A 162 -18.27 10.77 -11.11
C ILE A 162 -19.58 11.52 -11.38
N ASP A 163 -20.22 12.09 -10.36
CA ASP A 163 -21.44 12.89 -10.50
C ASP A 163 -21.28 14.38 -10.16
N ALA A 164 -20.03 14.79 -9.93
CA ALA A 164 -19.58 16.17 -9.72
C ALA A 164 -20.29 16.85 -8.54
N ASP A 165 -20.56 16.10 -7.48
CA ASP A 165 -21.22 16.60 -6.27
C ASP A 165 -20.24 17.05 -5.17
N GLY A 166 -18.94 16.84 -5.41
CA GLY A 166 -17.84 17.27 -4.56
C GLY A 166 -17.43 16.22 -3.53
N ASP A 167 -17.89 14.98 -3.67
CA ASP A 167 -17.39 13.84 -2.91
C ASP A 167 -17.00 12.66 -3.81
N TYR A 168 -16.15 11.77 -3.28
CA TYR A 168 -15.64 10.64 -4.07
C TYR A 168 -16.60 9.45 -3.99
N ASP A 169 -16.98 8.95 -5.16
CA ASP A 169 -17.62 7.66 -5.33
C ASP A 169 -16.59 6.53 -5.48
N LEU A 170 -17.00 5.30 -5.14
CA LEU A 170 -16.12 4.13 -5.17
C LEU A 170 -16.48 3.17 -6.30
N PHE A 171 -15.50 2.88 -7.14
CA PHE A 171 -15.53 1.77 -8.08
C PHE A 171 -14.66 0.62 -7.58
N CYS A 172 -15.12 -0.61 -7.83
CA CYS A 172 -14.39 -1.82 -7.52
C CYS A 172 -14.35 -2.73 -8.75
N GLY A 173 -13.15 -2.99 -9.26
CA GLY A 173 -12.94 -3.92 -10.37
C GLY A 173 -12.65 -5.36 -9.88
N PHE A 174 -13.32 -6.35 -10.47
CA PHE A 174 -12.88 -7.76 -10.47
C PHE A 174 -13.31 -8.49 -11.75
N ASN A 175 -14.40 -9.27 -11.72
CA ASN A 175 -15.04 -9.90 -12.89
C ASN A 175 -16.02 -8.94 -13.59
N GLN A 176 -16.53 -8.00 -12.80
CA GLN A 176 -17.40 -6.91 -13.21
C GLN A 176 -16.86 -5.64 -12.54
N ILE A 177 -17.36 -4.50 -13.00
CA ILE A 177 -17.14 -3.22 -12.35
C ILE A 177 -18.35 -2.96 -11.45
N THR A 178 -18.12 -2.94 -10.15
CA THR A 178 -19.14 -2.56 -9.16
C THR A 178 -18.98 -1.09 -8.83
N PHE A 179 -20.10 -0.39 -8.71
CA PHE A 179 -20.17 1.04 -8.43
C PHE A 179 -20.96 1.29 -7.14
N TYR A 180 -20.32 2.00 -6.22
CA TYR A 180 -20.91 2.52 -5.00
C TYR A 180 -20.93 4.03 -5.06
N ARG A 181 -22.10 4.60 -4.80
CA ARG A 181 -22.24 6.05 -4.64
C ARG A 181 -22.05 6.44 -3.20
N ASN A 182 -21.30 7.48 -2.93
CA ASN A 182 -21.28 8.15 -1.66
C ASN A 182 -22.52 9.06 -1.56
N ASP A 183 -23.54 8.63 -0.82
CA ASP A 183 -24.73 9.45 -0.56
C ASP A 183 -24.53 10.43 0.62
N GLY A 184 -23.28 10.60 1.06
CA GLY A 184 -22.87 11.30 2.27
C GLY A 184 -22.32 12.70 1.99
N THR A 185 -21.13 12.94 2.55
CA THR A 185 -20.27 14.10 2.28
C THR A 185 -18.83 13.61 2.32
N PRO A 186 -17.81 14.39 1.90
CA PRO A 186 -16.42 13.95 2.03
C PRO A 186 -16.06 13.58 3.49
N SER A 187 -16.40 14.45 4.45
CA SER A 187 -16.08 14.23 5.87
C SER A 187 -16.95 13.18 6.59
N GLU A 188 -18.07 12.78 6.01
CA GLU A 188 -19.00 11.78 6.56
C GLU A 188 -19.54 10.93 5.39
N PHE A 189 -18.67 10.16 4.75
CA PHE A 189 -19.03 9.35 3.59
C PHE A 189 -19.99 8.21 3.95
N ASN A 190 -20.86 7.86 3.01
CA ASN A 190 -21.82 6.77 3.13
C ASN A 190 -22.03 6.08 1.78
N PHE A 191 -21.26 5.03 1.53
CA PHE A 191 -21.30 4.28 0.28
C PHE A 191 -22.52 3.35 0.18
N THR A 192 -23.31 3.52 -0.87
CA THR A 192 -24.42 2.64 -1.22
C THR A 192 -24.20 1.98 -2.57
N LEU A 193 -24.51 0.68 -2.66
CA LEU A 193 -24.37 -0.07 -3.89
C LEU A 193 -25.38 0.43 -4.93
N VAL A 194 -24.89 0.95 -6.05
CA VAL A 194 -25.72 1.35 -7.19
C VAL A 194 -25.90 0.19 -8.16
N THR A 195 -24.80 -0.47 -8.53
CA THR A 195 -24.81 -1.62 -9.44
C THR A 195 -23.56 -2.49 -9.24
N ASP A 196 -23.71 -3.80 -9.36
CA ASP A 196 -22.60 -4.75 -9.44
C ASP A 196 -22.08 -4.95 -10.88
N TYR A 197 -22.81 -4.44 -11.87
CA TYR A 197 -22.53 -4.60 -13.29
C TYR A 197 -22.61 -3.25 -14.03
N PHE A 198 -21.65 -2.38 -13.73
CA PHE A 198 -21.59 -1.03 -14.29
C PHE A 198 -21.55 -1.04 -15.81
N GLU A 199 -22.53 -0.37 -16.43
CA GLU A 199 -22.72 -0.24 -17.89
C GLU A 199 -22.72 -1.56 -18.68
N GLY A 200 -22.93 -2.70 -18.01
CA GLY A 200 -22.84 -4.02 -18.64
C GLY A 200 -21.44 -4.38 -19.13
N ILE A 201 -20.40 -3.82 -18.53
CA ILE A 201 -19.00 -4.09 -18.87
C ILE A 201 -18.56 -5.36 -18.15
N GLU A 202 -18.26 -6.39 -18.94
CA GLU A 202 -17.67 -7.65 -18.48
C GLU A 202 -16.16 -7.63 -18.74
N VAL A 203 -15.39 -7.90 -17.70
CA VAL A 203 -13.92 -7.79 -17.71
C VAL A 203 -13.24 -9.15 -17.49
N ASP A 204 -14.02 -10.23 -17.54
CA ASP A 204 -13.63 -11.62 -17.27
C ASP A 204 -13.02 -11.82 -15.88
N GLU A 205 -11.70 -11.67 -15.74
CA GLU A 205 -10.98 -11.86 -14.48
C GLU A 205 -10.03 -10.69 -14.22
N ARG A 206 -10.09 -10.13 -13.00
CA ARG A 206 -9.11 -9.18 -12.44
C ARG A 206 -8.98 -7.85 -13.19
N ALA A 207 -10.08 -7.13 -13.34
CA ALA A 207 -10.01 -5.73 -13.73
C ALA A 207 -9.47 -4.83 -12.63
N SER A 208 -8.73 -3.81 -13.06
CA SER A 208 -8.53 -2.58 -12.32
C SER A 208 -9.22 -1.47 -13.09
N THR A 209 -9.96 -0.62 -12.40
CA THR A 209 -10.44 0.65 -12.94
C THR A 209 -9.39 1.73 -12.68
N ASP A 210 -9.36 2.72 -13.57
CA ASP A 210 -8.55 3.93 -13.43
C ASP A 210 -9.33 5.04 -14.13
N PHE A 211 -9.35 6.24 -13.54
CA PHE A 211 -10.10 7.38 -14.05
C PHE A 211 -9.14 8.53 -14.31
N CYS A 212 -9.36 9.22 -15.42
CA CYS A 212 -8.65 10.45 -15.71
C CYS A 212 -9.58 11.41 -16.46
N ASP A 213 -9.62 12.64 -15.98
CA ASP A 213 -10.26 13.76 -16.65
C ASP A 213 -9.47 14.07 -17.94
N ILE A 214 -10.03 13.72 -19.10
CA ILE A 214 -9.34 13.81 -20.39
C ILE A 214 -9.54 15.18 -21.05
N ASP A 215 -10.60 15.91 -20.71
CA ASP A 215 -10.97 17.20 -21.26
C ASP A 215 -10.86 18.37 -20.28
N ALA A 216 -10.42 18.10 -19.05
CA ALA A 216 -10.08 19.04 -17.99
C ALA A 216 -11.28 19.87 -17.52
N ASP A 217 -12.47 19.28 -17.42
CA ASP A 217 -13.68 19.95 -16.93
C ASP A 217 -14.08 19.60 -15.49
N GLY A 218 -13.33 18.70 -14.85
CA GLY A 218 -13.39 18.43 -13.43
C GLY A 218 -14.27 17.25 -13.04
N ASP A 219 -14.64 16.38 -13.98
CA ASP A 219 -15.25 15.05 -13.75
C ASP A 219 -14.39 13.87 -14.28
#